data_AF-A0A3D1Y979-F1
#
_entry.id   AF-A0A3D1Y979-F1
#
_cell.length_a   1.000
_cell.length_b   1.000
_cell.length_c   1.000
_cell.angle_alpha   90.00
_cell.angle_beta   90.00
_cell.angle_gamma   90.00
#
_symmetry.space_group_name_H-M   'P 1'
#
loop_
_entity.id
_entity.type
_entity.pdbx_description
1 polymer ?
#
loop_
_entity_poly.entity_id
_entity_poly.type
_entity_poly.pdbx_seq_one_letter_code
_entity_poly.pdbx_strand_id
1 'polypeptide(L)'
;TVSVDASLRAIRGYTSARYWSSTTATNSYPDVGFRPVLEVLNFGTLDAYGLKAITLDLGGGKLGNSSEDIQIIVKNGESFTAPASDGLTRPAGDTGSSFMWLGSDGKLYEPGDNVSADVTRLTAQFDEQFTLTTGDTYWFDLSGVGIPGTANDALPDKTMHYVPFTYAGTVDAYKLMSEMVTTEEYAQKNEYAHSLFVADYAVTHTVGWDNLDGASLIFGKGYAAGSVDYMLRAPSTGSDGTGSGNSRRGTPQSNEWDRILDKDDGYIKNCGEVLSWGQDTASSLSANRARRGYNSARNWSDWNATWSRPVIGFRPVLEVLNPDTLSSDGLKAVTLDLGGGKLGGSSDNIQIIVKNGESFTAPASDGLTRPDGNTGSYFKWRGSDGKLYAPGDNVPADV
;
A
#
# COMPACT_ATOMS: atom_id res chain seq x y z
N THR A 1 26.48 -60.30 -24.08
CA THR A 1 26.78 -58.85 -24.21
C THR A 1 25.89 -58.29 -25.30
N VAL A 2 24.77 -57.66 -24.92
CA VAL A 2 23.93 -56.96 -25.89
C VAL A 2 24.67 -55.67 -26.24
N SER A 3 25.09 -55.55 -27.50
CA SER A 3 25.63 -54.30 -28.06
C SER A 3 24.49 -53.30 -28.06
N VAL A 4 24.38 -52.49 -27.02
CA VAL A 4 23.43 -51.38 -26.99
C VAL A 4 23.97 -50.33 -27.95
N ASP A 5 23.21 -50.04 -28.99
CA ASP A 5 23.55 -48.99 -29.95
C ASP A 5 23.78 -47.67 -29.19
N ALA A 6 24.99 -47.12 -29.33
CA ALA A 6 25.40 -45.87 -28.69
C ALA A 6 24.57 -44.66 -29.15
N SER A 7 23.72 -44.83 -30.17
CA SER A 7 22.75 -43.83 -30.62
C SER A 7 21.57 -43.63 -29.67
N LEU A 8 21.26 -44.61 -28.80
CA LEU A 8 20.13 -44.54 -27.87
C LEU A 8 20.47 -43.76 -26.60
N ARG A 9 19.51 -42.99 -26.08
CA ARG A 9 19.58 -42.28 -24.80
C ARG A 9 18.41 -42.68 -23.92
N ALA A 10 18.69 -42.88 -22.64
CA ALA A 10 17.68 -43.15 -21.64
C ALA A 10 16.80 -41.92 -21.40
N ILE A 11 15.49 -42.14 -21.32
CA ILE A 11 14.50 -41.14 -20.92
C ILE A 11 13.68 -41.67 -19.75
N ARG A 12 13.21 -40.75 -18.89
CA ARG A 12 12.34 -41.05 -17.75
C ARG A 12 11.10 -40.14 -17.80
N GLY A 13 9.96 -40.60 -17.31
CA GLY A 13 8.75 -39.77 -17.21
C GLY A 13 7.58 -40.24 -18.10
N TYR A 14 6.89 -39.30 -18.75
CA TYR A 14 5.67 -39.52 -19.56
C TYR A 14 4.44 -39.95 -18.74
N THR A 15 4.30 -41.22 -18.37
CA THR A 15 3.16 -41.71 -17.55
C THR A 15 3.46 -41.75 -16.05
N SER A 16 4.74 -41.79 -15.68
CA SER A 16 5.19 -41.77 -14.27
C SER A 16 6.65 -41.35 -14.20
N ALA A 17 7.05 -40.67 -13.11
CA ALA A 17 8.45 -40.32 -12.86
C ALA A 17 9.40 -41.53 -12.85
N ARG A 18 8.87 -42.75 -12.60
CA ARG A 18 9.66 -44.00 -12.59
C ARG A 18 9.68 -44.73 -13.94
N TYR A 19 8.81 -44.35 -14.88
CA TYR A 19 8.77 -44.99 -16.19
C TYR A 19 10.07 -44.73 -16.94
N TRP A 20 10.55 -45.75 -17.64
CA TRP A 20 11.80 -45.73 -18.38
C TRP A 20 11.57 -46.15 -19.82
N SER A 21 12.26 -45.48 -20.72
CA SER A 21 12.38 -45.88 -22.11
C SER A 21 13.73 -45.42 -22.65
N SER A 22 13.98 -45.70 -23.92
CA SER A 22 15.13 -45.20 -24.65
C SER A 22 14.71 -44.76 -26.03
N THR A 23 15.32 -43.69 -26.54
CA THR A 23 15.08 -43.21 -27.91
C THR A 23 16.38 -42.76 -28.56
N THR A 24 16.41 -42.66 -29.88
CA THR A 24 17.59 -42.21 -30.64
C THR A 24 17.88 -40.74 -30.36
N ALA A 25 19.13 -40.42 -30.03
CA ALA A 25 19.55 -39.07 -29.61
C ALA A 25 19.32 -37.97 -30.66
N THR A 26 19.24 -38.35 -31.95
CA THR A 26 19.05 -37.42 -33.07
C THR A 26 17.59 -37.13 -33.37
N ASN A 27 16.66 -37.89 -32.79
CA ASN A 27 15.24 -37.73 -33.06
C ASN A 27 14.65 -36.71 -32.08
N SER A 28 13.88 -35.75 -32.61
CA SER A 28 13.11 -34.80 -31.81
C SER A 28 11.68 -35.31 -31.66
N TYR A 29 11.23 -35.49 -30.43
CA TYR A 29 9.85 -35.86 -30.12
C TYR A 29 9.19 -34.76 -29.30
N PRO A 30 7.93 -34.40 -29.58
CA PRO A 30 7.21 -33.39 -28.81
C PRO A 30 7.06 -33.75 -27.32
N ASP A 31 7.13 -35.05 -27.00
CA ASP A 31 6.88 -35.58 -25.66
C ASP A 31 8.17 -35.78 -24.84
N VAL A 32 9.33 -35.41 -25.42
CA VAL A 32 10.65 -35.51 -24.77
C VAL A 32 11.16 -34.11 -24.46
N GLY A 33 11.24 -33.80 -23.17
CA GLY A 33 11.76 -32.52 -22.67
C GLY A 33 13.02 -32.68 -21.82
N PHE A 34 13.62 -31.54 -21.48
CA PHE A 34 14.75 -31.46 -20.56
C PHE A 34 14.27 -30.98 -19.18
N ARG A 35 14.58 -31.76 -18.13
CA ARG A 35 14.40 -31.36 -16.73
C ARG A 35 15.78 -31.26 -16.09
N PRO A 36 16.35 -30.05 -15.95
CA PRO A 36 17.68 -29.89 -15.36
C PRO A 36 17.69 -30.27 -13.88
N VAL A 37 18.89 -30.59 -13.39
CA VAL A 37 19.21 -30.71 -11.96
C VAL A 37 20.37 -29.75 -11.69
N LEU A 38 20.29 -29.01 -10.59
CA LEU A 38 21.38 -28.16 -10.12
C LEU A 38 22.18 -28.92 -9.05
N GLU A 39 23.48 -29.08 -9.28
CA GLU A 39 24.40 -29.73 -8.35
C GLU A 39 25.28 -28.67 -7.66
N VAL A 40 25.38 -28.76 -6.33
CA VAL A 40 26.24 -27.87 -5.52
C VAL A 40 27.67 -28.40 -5.55
N LEU A 41 28.49 -27.91 -6.48
CA LEU A 41 29.83 -28.46 -6.76
C LEU A 41 30.83 -28.29 -5.61
N ASN A 42 30.72 -27.23 -4.81
CA ASN A 42 31.68 -26.89 -3.75
C ASN A 42 31.13 -27.14 -2.34
N PHE A 43 30.37 -28.22 -2.15
CA PHE A 43 29.70 -28.52 -0.88
C PHE A 43 30.66 -28.52 0.32
N GLY A 44 31.90 -29.01 0.16
CA GLY A 44 32.89 -29.05 1.24
C GLY A 44 33.39 -27.67 1.73
N THR A 45 33.04 -26.59 1.04
CA THR A 45 33.37 -25.20 1.43
C THR A 45 32.21 -24.49 2.14
N LEU A 46 31.04 -25.12 2.19
CA LEU A 46 29.85 -24.61 2.86
C LEU A 46 29.69 -25.37 4.18
N ASP A 47 29.42 -24.66 5.26
CA ASP A 47 28.97 -25.30 6.49
C ASP A 47 27.47 -25.65 6.41
N ALA A 48 26.92 -26.18 7.49
CA ALA A 48 25.50 -26.53 7.56
C ALA A 48 24.54 -25.34 7.33
N TYR A 49 25.04 -24.11 7.38
CA TYR A 49 24.30 -22.86 7.19
C TYR A 49 24.83 -22.07 5.99
N GLY A 50 25.61 -22.70 5.09
CA GLY A 50 26.30 -21.99 4.01
C GLY A 50 25.39 -21.44 2.91
N LEU A 51 24.10 -21.81 2.91
CA LEU A 51 23.08 -21.26 2.02
C LEU A 51 21.92 -20.69 2.84
N LYS A 52 21.29 -19.63 2.32
CA LYS A 52 20.06 -19.07 2.87
C LYS A 52 19.05 -18.78 1.77
N ALA A 53 17.78 -18.74 2.14
CA ALA A 53 16.70 -18.31 1.26
C ALA A 53 16.46 -16.80 1.41
N ILE A 54 16.19 -16.13 0.30
CA ILE A 54 15.73 -14.75 0.24
C ILE A 54 14.32 -14.76 -0.33
N THR A 55 13.41 -14.08 0.34
CA THR A 55 12.06 -13.85 -0.16
C THR A 55 12.08 -12.71 -1.19
N LEU A 56 11.60 -12.98 -2.39
CA LEU A 56 11.24 -11.97 -3.37
C LEU A 56 9.74 -11.76 -3.29
N ASP A 57 9.36 -10.64 -2.69
CA ASP A 57 7.98 -10.15 -2.66
C ASP A 57 7.73 -9.38 -3.95
N LEU A 58 6.73 -9.82 -4.71
CA LEU A 58 6.47 -9.31 -6.05
C LEU A 58 5.81 -7.92 -6.06
N GLY A 59 5.50 -7.32 -4.91
CA GLY A 59 5.05 -5.92 -4.84
C GLY A 59 3.76 -5.66 -5.61
N GLY A 60 2.88 -6.66 -5.73
CA GLY A 60 1.67 -6.64 -6.56
C GLY A 60 1.90 -7.10 -8.01
N GLY A 61 3.15 -7.24 -8.45
CA GLY A 61 3.48 -7.90 -9.71
C GLY A 61 3.22 -9.42 -9.68
N LYS A 62 3.35 -10.06 -10.83
CA LYS A 62 3.17 -11.51 -10.99
C LYS A 62 4.33 -12.13 -11.75
N LEU A 63 4.71 -13.35 -11.40
CA LEU A 63 5.58 -14.18 -12.23
C LEU A 63 4.71 -15.23 -12.94
N GLY A 64 4.53 -15.05 -14.25
CA GLY A 64 3.49 -15.77 -14.98
C GLY A 64 2.11 -15.39 -14.46
N ASN A 65 1.36 -16.35 -13.93
CA ASN A 65 0.03 -16.12 -13.33
C ASN A 65 0.05 -16.13 -11.79
N SER A 66 1.22 -16.25 -11.16
CA SER A 66 1.34 -16.32 -9.70
C SER A 66 1.71 -14.97 -9.10
N SER A 67 0.99 -14.56 -8.05
CA SER A 67 1.30 -13.41 -7.19
C SER A 67 2.01 -13.82 -5.90
N GLU A 68 2.36 -15.09 -5.74
CA GLU A 68 3.05 -15.59 -4.55
C GLU A 68 4.51 -15.14 -4.52
N ASP A 69 5.01 -14.90 -3.30
CA ASP A 69 6.42 -14.65 -3.06
C ASP A 69 7.28 -15.80 -3.60
N ILE A 70 8.44 -15.44 -4.14
CA ILE A 70 9.41 -16.39 -4.65
C ILE A 70 10.55 -16.53 -3.65
N GLN A 71 11.10 -17.73 -3.53
CA GLN A 71 12.33 -17.95 -2.77
C GLN A 71 13.49 -18.12 -3.73
N ILE A 72 14.54 -17.31 -3.57
CA ILE A 72 15.83 -17.56 -4.21
C ILE A 72 16.82 -18.06 -3.16
N ILE A 73 17.79 -18.86 -3.60
CA ILE A 73 18.84 -19.40 -2.72
C ILE A 73 20.14 -18.68 -3.02
N VAL A 74 20.75 -18.13 -1.97
CA VAL A 74 22.04 -17.42 -2.04
C VAL A 74 23.01 -18.01 -1.03
N LYS A 75 24.30 -17.70 -1.21
CA LYS A 75 25.32 -18.07 -0.22
C LYS A 75 25.16 -17.21 1.03
N ASN A 76 25.19 -17.86 2.19
CA ASN A 76 25.01 -17.17 3.46
C ASN A 76 26.27 -16.36 3.83
N GLY A 77 26.09 -15.18 4.42
CA GLY A 77 27.18 -14.28 4.81
C GLY A 77 27.88 -13.56 3.65
N GLU A 78 27.43 -13.74 2.41
CA GLU A 78 27.97 -13.05 1.24
C GLU A 78 26.90 -12.20 0.57
N SER A 79 27.34 -11.14 -0.09
CA SER A 79 26.46 -10.32 -0.92
C SER A 79 26.04 -11.10 -2.17
N PHE A 80 24.90 -10.71 -2.75
CA PHE A 80 24.34 -11.37 -3.92
C PHE A 80 23.80 -10.37 -4.93
N THR A 81 23.60 -10.80 -6.17
CA THR A 81 23.10 -9.94 -7.23
C THR A 81 21.58 -9.82 -7.16
N ALA A 82 21.07 -8.59 -7.18
CA ALA A 82 19.64 -8.31 -7.26
C ALA A 82 19.05 -8.93 -8.54
N PRO A 83 17.93 -9.68 -8.45
CA PRO A 83 17.36 -10.37 -9.62
C PRO A 83 16.92 -9.42 -10.73
N ALA A 84 17.01 -9.90 -11.98
CA ALA A 84 16.39 -9.26 -13.12
C ALA A 84 14.85 -9.23 -12.99
N SER A 85 14.22 -8.24 -13.61
CA SER A 85 12.75 -8.14 -13.68
C SER A 85 12.15 -8.92 -14.84
N ASP A 86 12.96 -9.55 -15.70
CA ASP A 86 12.48 -10.28 -16.86
C ASP A 86 11.52 -11.40 -16.46
N GLY A 87 10.34 -11.41 -17.08
CA GLY A 87 9.26 -12.36 -16.77
C GLY A 87 8.32 -11.93 -15.65
N LEU A 88 8.65 -10.86 -14.90
CA LEU A 88 7.70 -10.22 -14.00
C LEU A 88 6.73 -9.34 -14.79
N THR A 89 5.45 -9.54 -14.57
CA THR A 89 4.41 -8.62 -15.04
C THR A 89 4.10 -7.62 -13.95
N ARG A 90 4.02 -6.33 -14.33
CA ARG A 90 3.68 -5.22 -13.44
C ARG A 90 2.23 -5.32 -12.96
N PRO A 91 1.89 -4.70 -11.81
CA PRO A 91 0.51 -4.49 -11.41
C PRO A 91 -0.32 -3.83 -12.52
N ALA A 92 -1.59 -4.18 -12.62
CA ALA A 92 -2.46 -3.66 -13.67
C ALA A 92 -2.65 -2.14 -13.54
N GLY A 93 -2.18 -1.35 -14.52
CA GLY A 93 -2.25 0.12 -14.50
C GLY A 93 -0.91 0.82 -14.31
N ASP A 94 0.14 0.08 -13.96
CA ASP A 94 1.51 0.59 -14.03
C ASP A 94 1.98 0.61 -15.51
N THR A 95 2.05 1.82 -16.08
CA THR A 95 2.60 2.09 -17.42
C THR A 95 4.06 2.52 -17.37
N GLY A 96 4.64 2.50 -16.18
CA GLY A 96 5.99 2.88 -15.88
C GLY A 96 7.05 2.07 -16.57
N SER A 97 8.24 2.64 -16.60
CA SER A 97 9.44 2.00 -17.13
C SER A 97 10.44 1.64 -16.04
N SER A 98 10.34 2.24 -14.84
CA SER A 98 11.29 1.99 -13.76
C SER A 98 10.91 0.75 -12.95
N PHE A 99 11.90 0.08 -12.40
CA PHE A 99 11.75 -1.07 -11.52
C PHE A 99 12.95 -1.13 -10.58
N MET A 100 12.70 -1.29 -9.29
CA MET A 100 13.74 -1.46 -8.27
C MET A 100 13.33 -2.52 -7.25
N TRP A 101 14.29 -3.05 -6.51
CA TRP A 101 14.02 -3.88 -5.34
C TRP A 101 14.25 -3.09 -4.05
N LEU A 102 13.26 -3.05 -3.16
CA LEU A 102 13.42 -2.57 -1.80
C LEU A 102 13.90 -3.71 -0.88
N GLY A 103 15.11 -3.60 -0.35
CA GLY A 103 15.65 -4.55 0.61
C GLY A 103 15.04 -4.40 2.01
N SER A 104 15.06 -5.48 2.78
CA SER A 104 14.69 -5.48 4.20
C SER A 104 15.55 -4.57 5.09
N ASP A 105 16.65 -4.04 4.53
CA ASP A 105 17.51 -3.02 5.13
C ASP A 105 17.08 -1.58 4.80
N GLY A 106 15.98 -1.40 4.06
CA GLY A 106 15.42 -0.11 3.67
C GLY A 106 16.09 0.54 2.45
N LYS A 107 16.95 -0.18 1.73
CA LYS A 107 17.65 0.35 0.54
C LYS A 107 17.02 -0.12 -0.76
N LEU A 108 17.09 0.73 -1.78
CA LEU A 108 16.70 0.39 -3.15
C LEU A 108 17.90 -0.18 -3.92
N TYR A 109 17.64 -1.23 -4.70
CA TYR A 109 18.61 -1.94 -5.52
C TYR A 109 18.09 -2.03 -6.95
N GLU A 110 18.88 -1.60 -7.93
CA GLU A 110 18.58 -1.87 -9.33
C GLU A 110 18.81 -3.34 -9.65
N PRO A 111 18.11 -3.93 -10.63
CA PRO A 111 18.47 -5.23 -11.17
C PRO A 111 19.97 -5.33 -11.52
N GLY A 112 20.67 -6.34 -10.99
CA GLY A 112 22.11 -6.48 -11.18
C GLY A 112 22.98 -5.86 -10.08
N ASP A 113 22.43 -5.05 -9.19
CA ASP A 113 23.17 -4.47 -8.06
C ASP A 113 23.60 -5.53 -7.03
N ASN A 114 24.63 -5.18 -6.25
CA ASN A 114 25.10 -6.02 -5.16
C ASN A 114 24.31 -5.74 -3.87
N VAL A 115 23.52 -6.73 -3.44
CA VAL A 115 22.68 -6.69 -2.26
C VAL A 115 23.45 -7.22 -1.04
N SER A 116 23.30 -6.54 0.11
CA SER A 116 24.00 -6.90 1.34
C SER A 116 23.66 -8.32 1.84
N ALA A 117 24.64 -8.96 2.49
CA ALA A 117 24.49 -10.28 3.09
C ALA A 117 23.44 -10.34 4.21
N ASP A 118 23.04 -9.21 4.79
CA ASP A 118 22.04 -9.14 5.87
C ASP A 118 20.61 -9.04 5.35
N VAL A 119 20.43 -8.77 4.05
CA VAL A 119 19.09 -8.69 3.44
C VAL A 119 18.46 -10.08 3.42
N THR A 120 17.19 -10.15 3.80
CA THR A 120 16.39 -11.39 3.85
C THR A 120 15.14 -11.32 2.98
N ARG A 121 14.72 -10.11 2.58
CA ARG A 121 13.61 -9.86 1.66
C ARG A 121 13.96 -8.76 0.68
N LEU A 122 13.57 -8.94 -0.58
CA LEU A 122 13.51 -7.88 -1.60
C LEU A 122 12.05 -7.74 -2.03
N THR A 123 11.51 -6.52 -2.01
CA THR A 123 10.15 -6.21 -2.48
C THR A 123 10.22 -5.40 -3.75
N ALA A 124 9.59 -5.87 -4.83
CA ALA A 124 9.54 -5.16 -6.11
C ALA A 124 8.86 -3.80 -5.96
N GLN A 125 9.45 -2.77 -6.57
CA GLN A 125 8.95 -1.41 -6.62
C GLN A 125 8.67 -1.03 -8.07
N PHE A 126 7.51 -0.45 -8.30
CA PHE A 126 6.97 -0.06 -9.60
C PHE A 126 6.77 1.46 -9.64
N ASP A 127 6.57 2.04 -10.83
CA ASP A 127 6.28 3.47 -10.92
C ASP A 127 4.92 3.78 -10.31
N GLU A 128 4.81 4.97 -9.72
CA GLU A 128 3.58 5.44 -9.13
C GLU A 128 2.65 6.06 -10.18
N GLN A 129 1.35 5.93 -9.99
CA GLN A 129 0.34 6.50 -10.88
C GLN A 129 0.41 8.04 -10.95
N PHE A 130 0.86 8.70 -9.87
CA PHE A 130 1.05 10.14 -9.82
C PHE A 130 2.46 10.49 -9.36
N THR A 131 2.98 11.63 -9.82
CA THR A 131 4.33 12.12 -9.45
C THR A 131 4.41 12.73 -8.04
N LEU A 132 3.42 12.48 -7.19
CA LEU A 132 3.47 12.86 -5.79
C LEU A 132 4.47 11.98 -5.05
N THR A 133 5.23 12.58 -4.13
CA THR A 133 6.15 11.82 -3.28
C THR A 133 5.36 10.91 -2.34
N THR A 134 5.62 9.62 -2.37
CA THR A 134 5.06 8.66 -1.43
C THR A 134 5.65 8.85 -0.03
N GLY A 135 4.85 8.65 1.01
CA GLY A 135 5.24 8.89 2.41
C GLY A 135 5.08 10.33 2.90
N ASP A 136 5.00 11.31 1.99
CA ASP A 136 4.72 12.70 2.33
C ASP A 136 3.27 12.89 2.82
N THR A 137 3.10 13.88 3.70
CA THR A 137 1.80 14.22 4.30
C THR A 137 1.14 15.37 3.54
N TYR A 138 -0.10 15.14 3.12
CA TYR A 138 -1.00 16.09 2.46
C TYR A 138 -2.27 16.29 3.30
N TRP A 139 -2.90 17.45 3.18
CA TRP A 139 -3.97 17.88 4.07
C TRP A 139 -5.31 17.99 3.35
N PHE A 140 -6.35 17.46 3.97
CA PHE A 140 -7.70 17.42 3.43
C PHE A 140 -8.72 17.99 4.41
N ASP A 141 -9.72 18.70 3.90
CA ASP A 141 -10.85 19.20 4.68
C ASP A 141 -11.95 18.13 4.78
N LEU A 142 -12.13 17.54 5.96
CA LEU A 142 -13.19 16.58 6.25
C LEU A 142 -14.30 17.17 7.13
N SER A 143 -14.26 18.46 7.46
CA SER A 143 -15.18 19.12 8.40
C SER A 143 -16.65 18.98 7.99
N GLY A 144 -16.92 19.01 6.67
CA GLY A 144 -18.25 18.88 6.10
C GLY A 144 -18.74 17.44 5.88
N VAL A 145 -17.91 16.42 6.14
CA VAL A 145 -18.25 15.02 5.84
C VAL A 145 -19.29 14.46 6.81
N GLY A 146 -19.35 14.97 8.03
CA GLY A 146 -20.25 14.49 9.08
C GLY A 146 -19.84 13.12 9.64
N ILE A 147 -18.57 12.95 9.98
CA ILE A 147 -18.03 11.68 10.50
C ILE A 147 -18.53 11.45 11.93
N PRO A 148 -19.21 10.32 12.23
CA PRO A 148 -19.72 10.02 13.56
C PRO A 148 -18.59 9.65 14.55
N GLY A 149 -18.90 9.80 15.84
CA GLY A 149 -17.97 9.51 16.94
C GLY A 149 -17.44 10.77 17.60
N THR A 150 -16.33 10.63 18.32
CA THR A 150 -15.61 11.72 18.97
C THR A 150 -14.35 12.02 18.16
N ALA A 151 -14.11 13.28 17.81
CA ALA A 151 -12.87 13.70 17.15
C ALA A 151 -11.66 13.29 17.99
N ASN A 152 -10.64 12.73 17.35
CA ASN A 152 -9.46 12.26 18.06
C ASN A 152 -8.66 13.45 18.63
N ASP A 153 -8.36 13.39 19.93
CA ASP A 153 -7.65 14.45 20.63
C ASP A 153 -6.23 14.69 20.11
N ALA A 154 -5.63 13.69 19.47
CA ALA A 154 -4.31 13.79 18.85
C ALA A 154 -4.31 14.51 17.49
N LEU A 155 -5.49 14.82 16.92
CA LEU A 155 -5.55 15.59 15.69
C LEU A 155 -4.99 17.01 15.90
N PRO A 156 -4.16 17.52 14.96
CA PRO A 156 -3.66 18.89 15.01
C PRO A 156 -4.80 19.92 14.85
N ASP A 157 -5.87 19.56 14.14
CA ASP A 157 -7.10 20.31 14.05
C ASP A 157 -8.31 19.40 14.32
N LYS A 158 -8.97 19.64 15.47
CA LYS A 158 -10.15 18.88 15.90
C LYS A 158 -11.43 19.25 15.16
N THR A 159 -11.42 20.37 14.43
CA THR A 159 -12.55 20.79 13.57
C THR A 159 -12.51 20.10 12.20
N MET A 160 -11.42 19.39 11.89
CA MET A 160 -11.20 18.61 10.67
C MET A 160 -11.18 19.42 9.37
N HIS A 161 -10.92 20.74 9.43
CA HIS A 161 -10.60 21.50 8.23
C HIS A 161 -9.23 21.14 7.67
N TYR A 162 -8.34 20.67 8.54
CA TYR A 162 -7.01 20.19 8.17
C TYR A 162 -6.74 18.82 8.79
N VAL A 163 -7.02 17.77 8.03
CA VAL A 163 -6.71 16.38 8.40
C VAL A 163 -5.50 15.90 7.61
N PRO A 164 -4.42 15.43 8.26
CA PRO A 164 -3.23 14.94 7.59
C PRO A 164 -3.42 13.51 7.07
N PHE A 165 -3.01 13.29 5.82
CA PHE A 165 -2.97 12.00 5.16
C PHE A 165 -1.62 11.76 4.50
N THR A 166 -1.07 10.56 4.64
CA THR A 166 0.12 10.12 3.92
C THR A 166 -0.29 9.61 2.54
N TYR A 167 0.38 10.07 1.48
CA TYR A 167 0.23 9.46 0.16
C TYR A 167 0.96 8.11 0.13
N ALA A 168 0.21 7.01 0.09
CA ALA A 168 0.77 5.66 0.06
C ALA A 168 1.12 5.20 -1.37
N GLY A 169 0.77 6.00 -2.38
CA GLY A 169 0.90 5.61 -3.77
C GLY A 169 -0.14 4.57 -4.18
N THR A 170 0.19 3.89 -5.26
CA THR A 170 -0.60 2.87 -5.95
C THR A 170 -0.43 1.53 -5.26
N VAL A 171 -1.52 0.91 -4.84
CA VAL A 171 -1.51 -0.45 -4.29
C VAL A 171 -2.31 -1.37 -5.20
N ASP A 172 -1.83 -2.61 -5.39
CA ASP A 172 -2.61 -3.67 -6.02
C ASP A 172 -3.31 -4.49 -4.92
N ALA A 173 -4.54 -4.08 -4.63
CA ALA A 173 -5.28 -4.58 -3.49
C ALA A 173 -6.75 -4.77 -3.83
N TYR A 174 -7.42 -5.66 -3.09
CA TYR A 174 -8.87 -5.73 -3.14
C TYR A 174 -9.49 -4.68 -2.20
N LYS A 175 -10.69 -4.24 -2.55
CA LYS A 175 -11.60 -3.52 -1.66
C LYS A 175 -12.96 -4.19 -1.65
N LEU A 176 -13.75 -3.94 -0.61
CA LEU A 176 -15.11 -4.45 -0.49
C LEU A 176 -16.13 -3.35 -0.80
N MET A 177 -17.27 -3.78 -1.37
CA MET A 177 -18.45 -2.92 -1.60
C MET A 177 -19.62 -3.28 -0.69
N SER A 178 -19.47 -4.33 0.11
CA SER A 178 -20.47 -4.84 1.05
C SER A 178 -19.80 -5.72 2.08
N GLU A 179 -20.50 -5.92 3.21
CA GLU A 179 -20.05 -6.80 4.28
C GLU A 179 -19.87 -8.25 3.78
N MET A 180 -18.67 -8.80 3.97
CA MET A 180 -18.39 -10.22 3.74
C MET A 180 -17.11 -10.68 4.42
N VAL A 181 -17.01 -12.00 4.62
CA VAL A 181 -15.73 -12.66 4.94
C VAL A 181 -14.97 -12.84 3.62
N THR A 182 -13.80 -12.24 3.52
CA THR A 182 -12.96 -12.27 2.33
C THR A 182 -12.18 -13.58 2.25
N THR A 183 -12.18 -14.21 1.08
CA THR A 183 -11.38 -15.40 0.76
C THR A 183 -10.25 -15.04 -0.21
N GLU A 184 -9.20 -15.85 -0.27
CA GLU A 184 -8.10 -15.67 -1.23
C GLU A 184 -8.61 -15.64 -2.68
N GLU A 185 -9.57 -16.50 -3.03
CA GLU A 185 -10.18 -16.52 -4.36
C GLU A 185 -10.90 -15.21 -4.69
N TYR A 186 -11.64 -14.64 -3.72
CA TYR A 186 -12.29 -13.35 -3.92
C TYR A 186 -11.24 -12.24 -4.07
N ALA A 187 -10.24 -12.21 -3.21
CA ALA A 187 -9.21 -11.19 -3.23
C ALA A 187 -8.43 -11.18 -4.55
N GLN A 188 -7.96 -12.35 -5.01
CA GLN A 188 -7.25 -12.50 -6.30
C GLN A 188 -8.09 -12.07 -7.51
N LYS A 189 -9.41 -12.20 -7.43
CA LYS A 189 -10.32 -11.82 -8.52
C LYS A 189 -10.65 -10.32 -8.53
N ASN A 190 -10.59 -9.66 -7.38
CA ASN A 190 -11.05 -8.28 -7.19
C ASN A 190 -9.93 -7.31 -6.83
N GLU A 191 -8.67 -7.76 -6.82
CA GLU A 191 -7.52 -6.86 -6.75
C GLU A 191 -7.40 -6.03 -8.03
N TYR A 192 -7.02 -4.77 -7.86
CA TYR A 192 -6.67 -3.88 -8.95
C TYR A 192 -5.80 -2.75 -8.41
N ALA A 193 -5.00 -2.13 -9.28
CA ALA A 193 -4.15 -1.02 -8.86
C ALA A 193 -4.97 0.26 -8.66
N HIS A 194 -4.77 0.93 -7.53
CA HIS A 194 -5.37 2.23 -7.25
C HIS A 194 -4.53 3.04 -6.25
N SER A 195 -4.50 4.36 -6.44
CA SER A 195 -3.77 5.29 -5.58
C SER A 195 -4.55 5.63 -4.31
N LEU A 196 -3.87 5.54 -3.17
CA LEU A 196 -4.46 5.83 -1.86
C LEU A 196 -3.69 6.93 -1.11
N PHE A 197 -4.46 7.78 -0.44
CA PHE A 197 -3.99 8.52 0.73
C PHE A 197 -4.55 7.85 1.97
N VAL A 198 -3.74 7.66 3.02
CA VAL A 198 -4.19 7.09 4.31
C VAL A 198 -4.09 8.14 5.40
N ALA A 199 -5.15 8.32 6.19
CA ALA A 199 -5.14 9.31 7.26
C ALA A 199 -4.04 8.97 8.27
N ASP A 200 -3.28 9.98 8.72
CA ASP A 200 -2.17 9.79 9.66
C ASP A 200 -2.66 9.42 11.06
N TYR A 201 -3.93 9.70 11.37
CA TYR A 201 -4.61 9.36 12.62
C TYR A 201 -5.94 8.66 12.34
N ALA A 202 -6.44 7.90 13.32
CA ALA A 202 -7.87 7.67 13.38
C ALA A 202 -8.56 9.02 13.64
N VAL A 203 -9.36 9.52 12.69
CA VAL A 203 -9.94 10.87 12.74
C VAL A 203 -11.04 10.99 13.79
N THR A 204 -11.77 9.89 14.04
CA THR A 204 -12.69 9.75 15.16
C THR A 204 -12.46 8.46 15.92
N HIS A 205 -12.89 8.41 17.17
CA HIS A 205 -12.96 7.20 17.99
C HIS A 205 -14.29 7.13 18.76
N THR A 206 -14.48 6.07 19.54
CA THR A 206 -15.75 5.82 20.27
C THR A 206 -16.93 5.70 19.31
N VAL A 207 -16.74 4.99 18.20
CA VAL A 207 -17.77 4.77 17.18
C VAL A 207 -17.83 3.29 16.80
N GLY A 208 -19.05 2.76 16.69
CA GLY A 208 -19.29 1.41 16.21
C GLY A 208 -19.18 1.35 14.68
N TRP A 209 -18.81 0.18 14.16
CA TRP A 209 -18.70 -0.04 12.72
C TRP A 209 -20.02 0.22 12.00
N ASP A 210 -21.15 -0.23 12.56
CA ASP A 210 -22.49 -0.05 11.94
C ASP A 210 -22.86 1.43 11.78
N ASN A 211 -22.40 2.29 12.69
CA ASN A 211 -22.65 3.73 12.58
C ASN A 211 -21.80 4.37 11.48
N LEU A 212 -20.59 3.87 11.25
CA LEU A 212 -19.75 4.30 10.14
C LEU A 212 -20.34 3.79 8.81
N ASP A 213 -20.83 2.56 8.78
CA ASP A 213 -21.47 1.97 7.59
C ASP A 213 -22.77 2.69 7.24
N GLY A 214 -23.61 2.99 8.23
CA GLY A 214 -24.81 3.82 8.05
C GLY A 214 -24.54 5.24 7.57
N ALA A 215 -23.31 5.75 7.79
CA ALA A 215 -22.83 7.03 7.24
C ALA A 215 -22.10 6.88 5.89
N SER A 216 -22.09 5.67 5.33
CA SER A 216 -21.40 5.26 4.09
C SER A 216 -19.88 5.37 4.15
N LEU A 217 -19.28 5.30 5.34
CA LEU A 217 -17.84 5.50 5.54
C LEU A 217 -17.02 4.20 5.57
N ILE A 218 -17.67 3.03 5.55
CA ILE A 218 -16.95 1.74 5.47
C ILE A 218 -16.60 1.40 4.03
N PHE A 219 -17.60 1.32 3.15
CA PHE A 219 -17.39 0.85 1.77
C PHE A 219 -17.18 2.00 0.77
N GLY A 220 -17.66 3.21 1.07
CA GLY A 220 -17.46 4.34 0.17
C GLY A 220 -18.46 5.48 0.32
N LYS A 221 -17.92 6.69 0.48
CA LYS A 221 -18.62 7.96 0.31
C LYS A 221 -17.85 8.82 -0.67
N GLY A 222 -18.54 9.34 -1.69
CA GLY A 222 -17.92 10.30 -2.62
C GLY A 222 -17.43 11.55 -1.87
N TYR A 223 -16.21 11.98 -2.19
CA TYR A 223 -15.57 13.14 -1.60
C TYR A 223 -14.83 13.90 -2.71
N ALA A 224 -14.96 15.22 -2.76
CA ALA A 224 -14.29 16.04 -3.76
C ALA A 224 -13.49 17.15 -3.07
N ALA A 225 -12.23 17.30 -3.45
CA ALA A 225 -11.34 18.34 -2.96
C ALA A 225 -10.35 18.74 -4.06
N GLY A 226 -10.05 20.03 -4.16
CA GLY A 226 -9.06 20.53 -5.13
C GLY A 226 -9.39 20.19 -6.59
N SER A 227 -10.68 20.07 -6.95
CA SER A 227 -11.13 19.65 -8.29
C SER A 227 -10.74 18.21 -8.66
N VAL A 228 -10.51 17.37 -7.65
CA VAL A 228 -10.26 15.93 -7.77
C VAL A 228 -11.38 15.17 -7.03
N ASP A 229 -11.89 14.11 -7.67
CA ASP A 229 -12.86 13.21 -7.06
C ASP A 229 -12.15 12.04 -6.37
N TYR A 230 -12.60 11.74 -5.16
CA TYR A 230 -12.09 10.67 -4.32
C TYR A 230 -13.25 9.80 -3.78
N MET A 231 -12.89 8.60 -3.36
CA MET A 231 -13.72 7.78 -2.47
C MET A 231 -13.14 7.78 -1.06
N LEU A 232 -13.90 8.33 -0.11
CA LEU A 232 -13.57 8.30 1.32
C LEU A 232 -14.16 7.04 1.97
N ARG A 233 -13.32 6.21 2.58
CA ARG A 233 -13.76 4.94 3.20
C ARG A 233 -12.76 4.34 4.19
N ALA A 234 -13.14 3.26 4.87
CA ALA A 234 -12.19 2.41 5.56
C ALA A 234 -11.38 1.57 4.55
N PRO A 235 -10.11 1.24 4.83
CA PRO A 235 -9.35 0.28 4.03
C PRO A 235 -9.81 -1.16 4.27
N SER A 236 -9.58 -2.05 3.31
CA SER A 236 -9.59 -3.50 3.54
C SER A 236 -8.40 -3.89 4.41
N THR A 237 -8.61 -4.90 5.27
CA THR A 237 -7.69 -5.26 6.37
C THR A 237 -7.51 -6.77 6.57
N GLY A 238 -8.20 -7.59 5.77
CA GLY A 238 -8.23 -9.04 5.89
C GLY A 238 -9.24 -9.53 6.93
N SER A 239 -9.86 -10.67 6.65
CA SER A 239 -10.85 -11.34 7.50
C SER A 239 -10.26 -12.16 8.65
N ASP A 240 -8.95 -12.42 8.65
CA ASP A 240 -8.26 -13.12 9.73
C ASP A 240 -6.82 -12.58 9.89
N GLY A 241 -6.14 -12.98 10.97
CA GLY A 241 -4.75 -12.66 11.24
C GLY A 241 -3.86 -13.89 11.24
N THR A 242 -2.71 -13.81 10.56
CA THR A 242 -1.65 -14.83 10.62
C THR A 242 -0.36 -14.25 11.17
N GLY A 243 0.51 -15.08 11.75
CA GLY A 243 1.81 -14.65 12.29
C GLY A 243 1.76 -13.89 13.62
N SER A 244 2.91 -13.36 14.04
CA SER A 244 3.09 -12.65 15.31
C SER A 244 4.07 -11.48 15.18
N GLY A 245 3.96 -10.51 16.09
CA GLY A 245 4.82 -9.31 16.08
C GLY A 245 4.76 -8.57 14.74
N ASN A 246 5.94 -8.20 14.21
CA ASN A 246 6.07 -7.52 12.92
C ASN A 246 5.86 -8.44 11.71
N SER A 247 5.76 -9.75 11.91
CA SER A 247 5.41 -10.71 10.86
C SER A 247 3.90 -10.94 10.76
N ARG A 248 3.09 -10.27 11.60
CA ARG A 248 1.63 -10.41 11.54
C ARG A 248 1.09 -9.79 10.24
N ARG A 249 0.11 -10.46 9.62
CA ARG A 249 -0.57 -10.07 8.38
C ARG A 249 -2.06 -10.36 8.46
N GLY A 250 -2.87 -9.54 7.79
CA GLY A 250 -4.26 -9.84 7.49
C GLY A 250 -4.36 -10.93 6.41
N THR A 251 -5.43 -11.72 6.44
CA THR A 251 -5.71 -12.76 5.44
C THR A 251 -7.08 -12.49 4.81
N PRO A 252 -7.19 -12.31 3.48
CA PRO A 252 -6.12 -12.35 2.48
C PRO A 252 -5.07 -11.23 2.61
N GLN A 253 -3.81 -11.50 2.22
CA GLN A 253 -2.72 -10.52 2.34
C GLN A 253 -2.77 -9.41 1.30
N SER A 254 -3.49 -9.58 0.19
CA SER A 254 -3.72 -8.54 -0.82
C SER A 254 -4.72 -7.47 -0.39
N ASN A 255 -4.92 -7.28 0.91
CA ASN A 255 -5.72 -6.18 1.47
C ASN A 255 -4.92 -4.87 1.46
N GLU A 256 -5.62 -3.74 1.38
CA GLU A 256 -5.00 -2.42 1.25
C GLU A 256 -4.07 -2.10 2.42
N TRP A 257 -4.47 -2.44 3.65
CA TRP A 257 -3.67 -2.15 4.83
C TRP A 257 -2.30 -2.83 4.78
N ASP A 258 -2.26 -4.13 4.45
CA ASP A 258 -0.98 -4.84 4.33
C ASP A 258 -0.19 -4.38 3.09
N ARG A 259 -0.84 -4.10 1.96
CA ARG A 259 -0.15 -3.55 0.77
C ARG A 259 0.50 -2.19 1.03
N ILE A 260 -0.12 -1.33 1.83
CA ILE A 260 0.50 -0.06 2.29
C ILE A 260 1.71 -0.36 3.18
N LEU A 261 1.58 -1.27 4.14
CA LEU A 261 2.67 -1.63 5.07
C LEU A 261 3.83 -2.41 4.42
N ASP A 262 3.59 -3.04 3.27
CA ASP A 262 4.63 -3.76 2.54
C ASP A 262 5.51 -2.81 1.72
N LYS A 263 4.99 -1.63 1.36
CA LYS A 263 5.80 -0.51 0.85
C LYS A 263 6.67 0.07 1.96
N ASP A 264 6.03 0.59 3.02
CA ASP A 264 6.72 1.15 4.17
C ASP A 264 5.78 1.13 5.38
N ASP A 265 6.24 0.60 6.52
CA ASP A 265 5.41 0.55 7.72
C ASP A 265 5.18 1.94 8.34
N GLY A 266 6.04 2.91 8.02
CA GLY A 266 5.92 4.33 8.37
C GLY A 266 4.79 5.07 7.66
N TYR A 267 4.19 4.48 6.62
CA TYR A 267 3.05 5.09 5.92
C TYR A 267 1.76 5.05 6.74
N ILE A 268 1.63 4.10 7.69
CA ILE A 268 0.51 4.06 8.64
C ILE A 268 0.98 4.59 10.00
N LYS A 269 0.87 5.92 10.17
CA LYS A 269 1.33 6.66 11.35
C LYS A 269 0.36 6.51 12.54
N ASN A 270 0.81 6.81 13.76
CA ASN A 270 -0.04 6.93 14.97
C ASN A 270 -1.01 5.74 15.23
N CYS A 271 -0.56 4.51 15.01
CA CYS A 271 -1.35 3.30 15.22
C CYS A 271 -1.29 2.74 16.65
N GLY A 272 -0.60 3.44 17.58
CA GLY A 272 -0.29 2.94 18.92
C GLY A 272 -1.47 2.91 19.90
N GLU A 273 -2.38 3.88 19.82
CA GLU A 273 -3.39 4.11 20.87
C GLU A 273 -4.81 3.73 20.45
N VAL A 274 -5.16 3.96 19.18
CA VAL A 274 -6.52 3.76 18.64
C VAL A 274 -6.49 2.72 17.52
N LEU A 275 -7.28 1.66 17.67
CA LEU A 275 -7.54 0.69 16.62
C LEU A 275 -8.39 1.30 15.51
N SER A 276 -8.08 0.95 14.28
CA SER A 276 -8.81 1.41 13.09
C SER A 276 -9.74 0.31 12.60
N TRP A 277 -11.02 0.60 12.46
CA TRP A 277 -11.97 -0.27 11.77
C TRP A 277 -11.58 -0.46 10.31
N GLY A 278 -11.69 -1.69 9.81
CA GLY A 278 -11.57 -2.04 8.40
C GLY A 278 -12.89 -2.49 7.78
N GLN A 279 -12.85 -2.86 6.51
CA GLN A 279 -14.04 -3.29 5.75
C GLN A 279 -14.48 -4.73 6.04
N ASP A 280 -13.52 -5.63 6.27
CA ASP A 280 -13.73 -7.07 6.28
C ASP A 280 -14.52 -7.58 7.50
N THR A 281 -15.39 -8.57 7.28
CA THR A 281 -15.99 -9.37 8.36
C THR A 281 -15.00 -10.42 8.83
N ALA A 282 -14.91 -10.63 10.14
CA ALA A 282 -14.02 -11.62 10.72
C ALA A 282 -14.43 -13.06 10.32
N SER A 283 -13.46 -13.89 9.97
CA SER A 283 -13.66 -15.30 9.58
C SER A 283 -14.23 -16.14 10.74
N SER A 284 -13.87 -15.78 11.97
CA SER A 284 -14.23 -16.50 13.20
C SER A 284 -15.65 -16.21 13.68
N LEU A 285 -16.18 -15.01 13.40
CA LEU A 285 -17.49 -14.58 13.87
C LEU A 285 -18.11 -13.50 12.97
N SER A 286 -19.25 -13.80 12.36
CA SER A 286 -19.94 -12.91 11.42
C SER A 286 -20.40 -11.57 12.02
N ALA A 287 -20.62 -11.51 13.34
CA ALA A 287 -20.99 -10.26 14.02
C ALA A 287 -19.79 -9.32 14.23
N ASN A 288 -18.57 -9.79 13.97
CA ASN A 288 -17.36 -9.02 14.21
C ASN A 288 -16.75 -8.51 12.90
N ARG A 289 -16.05 -7.38 13.01
CA ARG A 289 -15.35 -6.71 11.92
C ARG A 289 -13.88 -6.66 12.23
N ALA A 290 -13.08 -6.79 11.18
CA ALA A 290 -11.64 -6.67 11.27
C ALA A 290 -11.25 -5.24 11.65
N ARG A 291 -10.19 -5.15 12.46
CA ARG A 291 -9.59 -3.89 12.88
C ARG A 291 -8.09 -4.06 13.06
N ARG A 292 -7.36 -2.97 12.82
CA ARG A 292 -5.89 -2.96 12.82
C ARG A 292 -5.33 -1.93 13.80
N GLY A 293 -4.08 -2.09 14.19
CA GLY A 293 -3.40 -1.18 15.12
C GLY A 293 -3.43 -1.65 16.58
N TYR A 294 -3.18 -0.73 17.50
CA TYR A 294 -2.87 -0.95 18.92
C TYR A 294 -1.47 -1.54 19.13
N ASN A 295 -0.54 -0.70 19.61
CA ASN A 295 0.91 -0.95 19.74
C ASN A 295 1.68 -1.24 18.43
N SER A 296 1.02 -1.71 17.38
CA SER A 296 1.65 -1.98 16.07
C SER A 296 0.61 -1.90 14.95
N ALA A 297 0.96 -1.28 13.82
CA ALA A 297 0.12 -1.25 12.63
C ALA A 297 -0.18 -2.65 12.08
N ARG A 298 0.70 -3.63 12.34
CA ARG A 298 0.52 -5.02 11.91
C ARG A 298 -0.39 -5.83 12.82
N ASN A 299 -0.74 -5.30 13.99
CA ASN A 299 -1.67 -6.00 14.87
C ASN A 299 -3.05 -6.12 14.21
N TRP A 300 -3.57 -7.34 14.15
CA TRP A 300 -4.89 -7.69 13.64
C TRP A 300 -5.73 -8.19 14.80
N SER A 301 -6.97 -7.77 14.87
CA SER A 301 -7.99 -8.30 15.78
C SER A 301 -9.38 -8.03 15.21
N ASP A 302 -10.40 -8.56 15.86
CA ASP A 302 -11.79 -8.33 15.50
C ASP A 302 -12.62 -7.82 16.69
N TRP A 303 -13.79 -7.26 16.39
CA TRP A 303 -14.76 -6.83 17.41
C TRP A 303 -16.16 -6.66 16.86
N ASN A 304 -17.15 -6.72 17.77
CA ASN A 304 -18.55 -6.62 17.41
C ASN A 304 -18.87 -5.28 16.73
N ALA A 305 -19.54 -5.34 15.58
CA ALA A 305 -19.84 -4.20 14.74
C ALA A 305 -20.70 -3.12 15.42
N THR A 306 -21.60 -3.52 16.32
CA THR A 306 -22.53 -2.62 17.01
C THR A 306 -21.90 -1.87 18.19
N TRP A 307 -20.73 -2.30 18.68
CA TRP A 307 -20.14 -1.79 19.92
C TRP A 307 -19.09 -0.72 19.65
N SER A 308 -19.14 0.37 20.42
CA SER A 308 -18.10 1.40 20.45
C SER A 308 -17.20 1.28 21.68
N ARG A 309 -15.91 1.61 21.53
CA ARG A 309 -14.97 1.78 22.65
C ARG A 309 -14.05 2.97 22.39
N PRO A 310 -13.53 3.65 23.43
CA PRO A 310 -12.61 4.78 23.25
C PRO A 310 -11.34 4.44 22.46
N VAL A 311 -10.88 3.19 22.54
CA VAL A 311 -9.67 2.71 21.84
C VAL A 311 -9.94 2.19 20.43
N ILE A 312 -11.14 2.41 19.87
CA ILE A 312 -11.48 1.98 18.51
C ILE A 312 -12.09 3.16 17.75
N GLY A 313 -11.66 3.36 16.52
CA GLY A 313 -12.01 4.49 15.71
C GLY A 313 -11.94 4.25 14.22
N PHE A 314 -12.05 5.36 13.50
CA PHE A 314 -12.11 5.38 12.05
C PHE A 314 -10.86 6.06 11.50
N ARG A 315 -10.05 5.32 10.74
CA ARG A 315 -8.94 5.86 9.97
C ARG A 315 -9.30 5.70 8.49
N PRO A 316 -9.71 6.78 7.82
CA PRO A 316 -10.07 6.68 6.42
C PRO A 316 -8.86 6.55 5.50
N VAL A 317 -9.11 6.00 4.33
CA VAL A 317 -8.34 6.22 3.11
C VAL A 317 -9.14 7.09 2.13
N LEU A 318 -8.43 7.81 1.27
CA LEU A 318 -8.96 8.49 0.09
C LEU A 318 -8.38 7.81 -1.15
N GLU A 319 -9.24 7.12 -1.89
CA GLU A 319 -8.90 6.54 -3.20
C GLU A 319 -9.14 7.59 -4.29
N VAL A 320 -8.15 7.84 -5.15
CA VAL A 320 -8.31 8.75 -6.30
C VAL A 320 -9.20 8.09 -7.35
N LEU A 321 -10.29 8.76 -7.76
CA LEU A 321 -11.22 8.24 -8.75
C LEU A 321 -10.88 8.70 -10.16
N ASN A 322 -11.26 7.87 -11.14
CA ASN A 322 -11.03 8.09 -12.57
C ASN A 322 -9.57 8.49 -12.90
N PRO A 323 -8.56 7.81 -12.35
CA PRO A 323 -7.18 8.24 -12.50
C PRO A 323 -6.73 8.20 -13.96
N ASP A 324 -7.31 7.38 -14.84
CA ASP A 324 -6.99 7.38 -16.27
C ASP A 324 -7.32 8.71 -16.97
N THR A 325 -8.15 9.56 -16.35
CA THR A 325 -8.45 10.92 -16.82
C THR A 325 -7.44 11.95 -16.30
N LEU A 326 -6.57 11.55 -15.38
CA LEU A 326 -5.51 12.33 -14.77
C LEU A 326 -4.18 11.76 -15.28
N SER A 327 -3.42 12.51 -16.07
CA SER A 327 -2.05 12.10 -16.41
C SER A 327 -1.21 11.86 -15.16
N SER A 328 0.01 11.32 -15.28
CA SER A 328 0.94 11.16 -14.14
C SER A 328 1.17 12.47 -13.37
N ASP A 329 1.25 13.60 -14.09
CA ASP A 329 1.35 14.95 -13.52
C ASP A 329 -0.03 15.60 -13.26
N GLY A 330 -1.10 14.81 -13.24
CA GLY A 330 -2.48 15.26 -13.13
C GLY A 330 -2.85 15.78 -11.75
N LEU A 331 -2.04 15.47 -10.73
CA LEU A 331 -2.15 16.00 -9.37
C LEU A 331 -0.98 16.94 -9.07
N LYS A 332 -1.27 18.06 -8.40
CA LYS A 332 -0.28 19.06 -7.98
C LYS A 332 -0.41 19.28 -6.47
N ALA A 333 0.73 19.31 -5.78
CA ALA A 333 0.79 19.78 -4.40
C ALA A 333 0.91 21.30 -4.36
N VAL A 334 0.02 21.96 -3.60
CA VAL A 334 0.08 23.41 -3.34
C VAL A 334 0.54 23.61 -1.90
N THR A 335 1.65 24.34 -1.73
CA THR A 335 2.18 24.68 -0.41
C THR A 335 1.47 25.90 0.15
N LEU A 336 0.93 25.77 1.36
CA LEU A 336 0.34 26.85 2.12
C LEU A 336 1.35 27.31 3.18
N ASP A 337 1.91 28.49 2.96
CA ASP A 337 2.74 29.19 3.94
C ASP A 337 1.82 29.83 5.00
N LEU A 338 1.99 29.44 6.25
CA LEU A 338 1.13 29.89 7.35
C LEU A 338 1.44 31.32 7.81
N GLY A 339 2.48 31.97 7.27
CA GLY A 339 2.79 33.38 7.51
C GLY A 339 3.04 33.72 8.98
N GLY A 340 3.61 32.79 9.74
CA GLY A 340 3.81 32.87 11.19
C GLY A 340 2.61 32.39 12.03
N GLY A 341 1.51 31.99 11.39
CA GLY A 341 0.43 31.24 12.02
C GLY A 341 0.84 29.79 12.32
N LYS A 342 -0.03 29.04 13.00
CA LYS A 342 0.23 27.65 13.37
C LYS A 342 -1.00 26.76 13.17
N LEU A 343 -0.77 25.49 12.87
CA LEU A 343 -1.75 24.41 12.86
C LEU A 343 -1.34 23.37 13.91
N GLY A 344 -2.19 23.06 14.89
CA GLY A 344 -1.83 22.15 15.98
C GLY A 344 -0.60 22.58 16.78
N GLY A 345 -0.27 23.88 16.77
CA GLY A 345 0.96 24.42 17.38
C GLY A 345 2.22 24.35 16.50
N SER A 346 2.19 23.67 15.35
CA SER A 346 3.29 23.69 14.38
C SER A 346 3.18 24.90 13.45
N SER A 347 4.31 25.53 13.15
CA SER A 347 4.45 26.61 12.15
C SER A 347 4.89 26.09 10.79
N ASP A 348 4.98 24.78 10.62
CA ASP A 348 5.41 24.18 9.35
C ASP A 348 4.38 24.48 8.26
N ASN A 349 4.86 24.60 7.03
CA ASN A 349 3.99 24.71 5.87
C ASN A 349 3.19 23.41 5.70
N ILE A 350 1.98 23.55 5.18
CA ILE A 350 1.13 22.41 4.85
C ILE A 350 0.96 22.30 3.34
N GLN A 351 0.68 21.10 2.85
CA GLN A 351 0.46 20.84 1.43
C GLN A 351 -0.95 20.31 1.21
N ILE A 352 -1.66 20.90 0.26
CA ILE A 352 -2.95 20.37 -0.22
C ILE A 352 -2.76 19.80 -1.62
N ILE A 353 -3.63 18.88 -2.02
CA ILE A 353 -3.67 18.33 -3.37
C ILE A 353 -4.75 19.04 -4.20
N VAL A 354 -4.38 19.41 -5.42
CA VAL A 354 -5.30 19.94 -6.43
C VAL A 354 -5.08 19.24 -7.76
N LYS A 355 -6.09 19.30 -8.64
CA LYS A 355 -5.96 18.86 -10.02
C LYS A 355 -5.07 19.84 -10.78
N ASN A 356 -4.01 19.31 -11.40
CA ASN A 356 -3.07 20.13 -12.14
C ASN A 356 -3.73 20.75 -13.37
N GLY A 357 -3.47 22.04 -13.63
CA GLY A 357 -4.06 22.78 -14.74
C GLY A 357 -5.51 23.25 -14.54
N GLU A 358 -6.11 23.01 -13.36
CA GLU A 358 -7.47 23.44 -13.02
C GLU A 358 -7.46 24.44 -11.86
N SER A 359 -8.49 25.30 -11.80
CA SER A 359 -8.67 26.16 -10.63
C SER A 359 -9.17 25.37 -9.42
N PHE A 360 -8.92 25.89 -8.22
CA PHE A 360 -9.33 25.27 -6.96
C PHE A 360 -9.84 26.30 -5.96
N THR A 361 -10.54 25.84 -4.92
CA THR A 361 -11.07 26.71 -3.87
C THR A 361 -10.01 27.02 -2.81
N ALA A 362 -9.83 28.29 -2.49
CA ALA A 362 -8.93 28.73 -1.42
C ALA A 362 -9.33 28.12 -0.06
N PRO A 363 -8.39 27.50 0.68
CA PRO A 363 -8.68 26.78 1.92
C PRO A 363 -9.27 27.64 3.05
N ALA A 364 -10.05 27.00 3.93
CA ALA A 364 -10.61 27.58 5.15
C ALA A 364 -9.52 28.11 6.09
N SER A 365 -9.79 29.15 6.87
CA SER A 365 -8.87 29.58 7.94
C SER A 365 -9.09 28.83 9.25
N ASP A 366 -10.21 28.15 9.39
CA ASP A 366 -10.59 27.39 10.58
C ASP A 366 -9.57 26.28 10.85
N GLY A 367 -9.30 26.01 12.12
CA GLY A 367 -8.20 25.12 12.54
C GLY A 367 -6.82 25.81 12.60
N LEU A 368 -6.63 26.93 11.90
CA LEU A 368 -5.40 27.72 11.99
C LEU A 368 -5.44 28.72 13.16
N THR A 369 -4.28 28.92 13.76
CA THR A 369 -4.04 29.95 14.78
C THR A 369 -3.20 31.08 14.21
N ARG A 370 -3.52 32.31 14.62
CA ARG A 370 -2.84 33.52 14.12
C ARG A 370 -1.43 33.64 14.71
N PRO A 371 -0.54 34.41 14.06
CA PRO A 371 0.73 34.81 14.66
C PRO A 371 0.53 35.48 16.02
N ASP A 372 1.47 35.24 16.93
CA ASP A 372 1.42 35.79 18.29
C ASP A 372 1.35 37.32 18.26
N GLY A 373 0.42 37.90 19.05
CA GLY A 373 0.18 39.34 19.11
C GLY A 373 -0.74 39.92 18.02
N ASN A 374 -1.23 39.11 17.08
CA ASN A 374 -2.19 39.56 16.07
C ASN A 374 -3.65 39.41 16.58
N THR A 375 -4.28 40.55 16.89
CA THR A 375 -5.68 40.61 17.36
C THR A 375 -6.69 40.94 16.25
N GLY A 376 -6.24 41.04 14.99
CA GLY A 376 -7.12 41.32 13.86
C GLY A 376 -8.03 40.13 13.52
N SER A 377 -9.13 40.38 12.79
CA SER A 377 -10.04 39.34 12.30
C SER A 377 -9.84 39.01 10.82
N TYR A 378 -9.05 39.80 10.09
CA TYR A 378 -8.81 39.62 8.66
C TYR A 378 -7.93 38.38 8.38
N PHE A 379 -8.31 37.57 7.40
CA PHE A 379 -7.52 36.46 6.87
C PHE A 379 -7.70 36.38 5.35
N LYS A 380 -6.59 36.29 4.61
CA LYS A 380 -6.55 35.96 3.18
C LYS A 380 -5.24 35.24 2.86
N TRP A 381 -5.31 34.32 1.92
CA TRP A 381 -4.16 33.73 1.27
C TRP A 381 -3.56 34.70 0.26
N ARG A 382 -2.23 34.78 0.21
CA ARG A 382 -1.52 35.52 -0.84
C ARG A 382 -0.99 34.51 -1.86
N GLY A 383 -1.49 34.58 -3.08
CA GLY A 383 -1.03 33.72 -4.17
C GLY A 383 0.39 34.06 -4.62
N SER A 384 1.01 33.10 -5.31
CA SER A 384 2.30 33.28 -6.01
C SER A 384 2.24 34.39 -7.07
N ASP A 385 1.04 34.61 -7.63
CA ASP A 385 0.70 35.72 -8.53
C ASP A 385 0.60 37.10 -7.85
N GLY A 386 0.74 37.15 -6.52
CA GLY A 386 0.67 38.36 -5.72
C GLY A 386 -0.74 38.82 -5.33
N LYS A 387 -1.81 38.14 -5.78
CA LYS A 387 -3.20 38.47 -5.43
C LYS A 387 -3.59 37.90 -4.07
N LEU A 388 -4.70 38.42 -3.53
CA LEU A 388 -5.24 37.98 -2.24
C LEU A 388 -6.57 37.24 -2.42
N TYR A 389 -6.64 36.04 -1.88
CA TYR A 389 -7.78 35.13 -1.95
C TYR A 389 -8.36 34.95 -0.54
N ALA A 390 -9.62 35.30 -0.34
CA ALA A 390 -10.34 34.91 0.87
C ALA A 390 -10.60 33.40 0.84
N PRO A 391 -10.75 32.74 2.00
CA PRO A 391 -11.27 31.38 2.06
C PRO A 391 -12.55 31.23 1.24
N GLY A 392 -12.63 30.19 0.40
CA GLY A 392 -13.75 29.99 -0.52
C GLY A 392 -13.62 30.68 -1.88
N ASP A 393 -12.66 31.59 -2.08
CA ASP A 393 -12.42 32.21 -3.39
C ASP A 393 -11.84 31.18 -4.38
N ASN A 394 -12.13 31.37 -5.67
CA ASN A 394 -11.53 30.55 -6.74
C ASN A 394 -10.09 31.02 -7.02
N VAL A 395 -9.14 30.10 -6.85
CA VAL A 395 -7.72 30.28 -7.13
C VAL A 395 -7.42 29.72 -8.53
N PRO A 396 -6.90 30.54 -9.47
CA PRO A 396 -6.54 30.09 -10.82
C PRO A 396 -5.48 28.98 -10.85
N ALA A 397 -5.47 28.19 -11.94
CA ALA A 397 -4.57 27.05 -12.13
C ALA A 397 -3.07 27.39 -12.16
N ASP A 398 -2.72 28.63 -12.52
CA ASP A 398 -1.35 29.13 -12.65
C ASP A 398 -0.75 29.62 -11.33
N VAL A 399 -1.55 29.66 -10.25
CA VAL A 399 -1.10 29.98 -8.88
C VAL A 399 -0.46 28.76 -8.23
#